data_AF-A0A7C5GA38-F1
#
_entry.id   AF-A0A7C5GA38-F1
#
_cell.length_a   1.000
_cell.length_b   1.000
_cell.length_c   1.000
_cell.angle_alpha   90.00
_cell.angle_beta   90.00
_cell.angle_gamma   90.00
#
_symmetry.space_group_name_H-M   'P 1'
#
loop_
_entity.id
_entity.type
_entity.pdbx_description
1 polymer ?
#
loop_
_entity_poly.entity_id
_entity_poly.type
_entity_poly.pdbx_seq_one_letter_code
_entity_poly.pdbx_strand_id
1 'polypeptide(L)'
;MQEILNFRGLRVKKTLLITLLGLSISSTSPAVAQSQRQIDFAIEFFNKIQPRSIAENREYCGYFGLNDDNQLVATAPTKGDSESCYADEPPYSLDIVASYHTHAGHSYEYDSEVPSSNDLEADIAEEVDGFISTPGGRIWFNSASREIAILICGRNCTVSDSDYDPDDTKSIRNRYTVDQLVRREQEY
;
A
#
# COMPACT_ATOMS: atom_id res chain seq x y z
N MET A 1 -50.80 -34.69 69.44
CA MET A 1 -51.48 -33.40 69.18
C MET A 1 -50.40 -32.43 68.72
N GLN A 2 -50.49 -31.98 67.46
CA GLN A 2 -49.80 -30.82 66.84
C GLN A 2 -48.25 -30.85 66.74
N GLU A 3 -47.67 -30.88 65.52
CA GLU A 3 -47.18 -29.73 64.72
C GLU A 3 -45.85 -29.19 65.33
N ILE A 4 -44.72 -28.91 64.65
CA ILE A 4 -44.51 -28.08 63.46
C ILE A 4 -42.97 -28.01 63.13
N LEU A 5 -42.63 -27.79 61.85
CA LEU A 5 -41.45 -27.09 61.26
C LEU A 5 -39.99 -27.60 61.36
N ASN A 6 -39.59 -28.27 60.26
CA ASN A 6 -38.59 -27.86 59.25
C ASN A 6 -37.73 -26.59 59.50
N PHE A 7 -36.39 -26.65 59.36
CA PHE A 7 -35.64 -25.68 58.53
C PHE A 7 -34.22 -26.16 58.15
N ARG A 8 -33.90 -25.86 56.90
CA ARG A 8 -32.76 -26.28 56.07
C ARG A 8 -31.42 -25.68 56.52
N GLY A 9 -30.37 -26.50 56.55
CA GLY A 9 -28.97 -26.07 56.50
C GLY A 9 -28.35 -26.39 55.14
N LEU A 10 -28.34 -25.42 54.22
CA LEU A 10 -27.73 -25.56 52.89
C LEU A 10 -26.22 -25.28 53.02
N ARG A 11 -25.39 -26.33 52.94
CA ARG A 11 -23.92 -26.20 52.82
C ARG A 11 -23.58 -25.56 51.47
N VAL A 12 -23.09 -24.32 51.49
CA VAL A 12 -22.48 -23.68 50.32
C VAL A 12 -21.16 -24.39 50.04
N LYS A 13 -21.13 -25.23 48.99
CA LYS A 13 -19.89 -25.74 48.41
C LYS A 13 -19.20 -24.56 47.73
N LYS A 14 -17.99 -24.21 48.19
CA LYS A 14 -17.11 -23.27 47.49
C LYS A 14 -16.67 -23.92 46.18
N THR A 15 -17.38 -23.65 45.09
CA THR A 15 -16.91 -23.98 43.75
C THR A 15 -15.86 -22.92 43.39
N LEU A 16 -14.60 -23.34 43.33
CA LEU A 16 -13.51 -22.56 42.77
C LEU A 16 -13.77 -22.44 41.26
N LEU A 17 -14.33 -21.31 40.81
CA LEU A 17 -14.36 -20.97 39.39
C LEU A 17 -12.92 -20.65 38.96
N ILE A 18 -12.30 -21.56 38.21
CA ILE A 18 -11.10 -21.26 37.44
C ILE A 18 -11.59 -20.58 36.17
N THR A 19 -11.48 -19.25 36.13
CA THR A 19 -11.72 -18.46 34.92
C THR A 19 -10.56 -18.74 33.96
N LEU A 20 -10.77 -19.63 32.97
CA LEU A 20 -9.85 -19.72 31.83
C LEU A 20 -9.97 -18.42 31.03
N LEU A 21 -9.02 -17.51 31.23
CA LEU A 21 -8.81 -16.38 30.35
C LEU A 21 -8.21 -16.94 29.05
N GLY A 22 -9.07 -17.20 28.06
CA GLY A 22 -8.64 -17.67 26.74
C GLY A 22 -7.82 -16.58 26.05
N LEU A 23 -6.49 -16.71 26.09
CA LEU A 23 -5.59 -15.89 25.29
C LEU A 23 -5.70 -16.35 23.84
N SER A 24 -6.54 -15.68 23.05
CA SER A 24 -6.63 -15.91 21.60
C SER A 24 -5.37 -15.37 20.94
N ILE A 25 -4.42 -16.24 20.61
CA ILE A 25 -3.26 -15.88 19.81
C ILE A 25 -3.73 -15.75 18.36
N SER A 26 -3.86 -14.52 17.87
CA SER A 26 -4.13 -14.25 16.46
C SER A 26 -2.87 -14.58 15.65
N SER A 27 -2.85 -15.74 15.00
CA SER A 27 -1.80 -16.10 14.06
C SER A 27 -1.97 -15.30 12.76
N THR A 28 -1.11 -14.31 12.53
CA THR A 28 -1.04 -13.63 11.23
C THR A 28 -0.41 -14.56 10.20
N SER A 29 -1.10 -14.78 9.07
CA SER A 29 -0.57 -15.59 7.96
C SER A 29 0.72 -14.98 7.41
N PRO A 30 1.75 -15.78 7.06
CA PRO A 30 3.03 -15.28 6.53
C PRO A 30 2.88 -14.36 5.32
N ALA A 31 1.98 -14.68 4.39
CA ALA A 31 1.72 -13.87 3.20
C ALA A 31 1.18 -12.46 3.53
N VAL A 32 0.33 -12.34 4.55
CA VAL A 32 -0.21 -11.05 5.00
C VAL A 32 0.87 -10.22 5.70
N ALA A 33 1.75 -10.86 6.47
CA ALA A 33 2.88 -10.18 7.09
C ALA A 33 3.89 -9.70 6.04
N GLN A 34 4.12 -10.49 4.98
CA GLN A 34 4.98 -10.11 3.85
C GLN A 34 4.40 -8.91 3.08
N SER A 35 3.10 -8.92 2.76
CA SER A 35 2.45 -7.79 2.08
C SER A 35 2.48 -6.51 2.91
N GLN A 36 2.27 -6.61 4.23
CA GLN A 36 2.34 -5.42 5.10
C GLN A 36 3.76 -4.86 5.17
N ARG A 37 4.78 -5.73 5.26
CA ARG A 37 6.19 -5.32 5.26
C ARG A 37 6.56 -4.56 3.98
N GLN A 38 6.05 -4.99 2.82
CA GLN A 38 6.28 -4.29 1.55
C GLN A 38 5.59 -2.91 1.53
N ILE A 39 4.36 -2.81 2.02
CA ILE A 39 3.63 -1.53 2.13
C ILE A 39 4.36 -0.56 3.04
N ASP A 40 4.76 -1.00 4.23
CA ASP A 40 5.47 -0.15 5.20
C ASP A 40 6.81 0.35 4.62
N PHE A 41 7.53 -0.54 3.94
CA PHE A 41 8.76 -0.21 3.24
C PHE A 41 8.54 0.82 2.11
N ALA A 42 7.51 0.63 1.30
CA ALA A 42 7.16 1.55 0.21
C ALA A 42 6.84 2.95 0.76
N ILE A 43 6.02 3.04 1.82
CA ILE A 43 5.69 4.33 2.46
C ILE A 43 6.95 5.02 3.00
N GLU A 44 7.83 4.29 3.70
CA GLU A 44 9.08 4.86 4.22
C GLU A 44 10.00 5.31 3.08
N PHE A 45 10.10 4.52 2.02
CA PHE A 45 10.93 4.80 0.86
C PHE A 45 10.44 6.04 0.10
N PHE A 46 9.15 6.10 -0.21
CA PHE A 46 8.56 7.24 -0.91
C PHE A 46 8.65 8.53 -0.09
N ASN A 47 8.50 8.48 1.24
CA ASN A 47 8.72 9.66 2.09
C ASN A 47 10.14 10.25 1.93
N LYS A 48 11.13 9.44 1.57
CA LYS A 48 12.50 9.90 1.34
C LYS A 48 12.68 10.53 -0.06
N ILE A 49 11.99 10.02 -1.08
CA ILE A 49 12.21 10.44 -2.48
C ILE A 49 11.19 11.43 -3.02
N GLN A 50 9.96 11.46 -2.49
CA GLN A 50 8.89 12.40 -2.85
C GLN A 50 9.34 13.87 -2.83
N PRO A 51 10.03 14.38 -1.79
CA PRO A 51 10.46 15.77 -1.77
C PRO A 51 11.32 16.16 -2.98
N ARG A 52 12.15 15.23 -3.46
CA ARG A 52 13.00 15.42 -4.63
C ARG A 52 12.20 15.31 -5.92
N SER A 53 11.29 14.34 -6.03
CA SER A 53 10.38 14.20 -7.17
C SER A 53 9.62 15.49 -7.43
N ILE A 54 8.96 16.00 -6.39
CA ILE A 54 8.18 17.24 -6.42
C ILE A 54 9.07 18.43 -6.78
N ALA A 55 10.17 18.64 -6.06
CA ALA A 55 11.01 19.83 -6.25
C ALA A 55 11.68 19.89 -7.64
N GLU A 56 11.99 18.74 -8.22
CA GLU A 56 12.57 18.67 -9.57
C GLU A 56 11.49 18.58 -10.67
N ASN A 57 10.23 18.37 -10.29
CA ASN A 57 9.13 18.00 -11.16
C ASN A 57 9.52 16.84 -12.09
N ARG A 58 9.95 15.72 -11.48
CA ARG A 58 10.46 14.53 -12.18
C ARG A 58 10.04 13.26 -11.48
N GLU A 59 9.63 12.27 -12.25
CA GLU A 59 9.43 10.91 -11.78
C GLU A 59 10.76 10.25 -11.39
N TYR A 60 10.69 9.38 -10.39
CA TYR A 60 11.79 8.56 -9.92
C TYR A 60 11.33 7.12 -9.77
N CYS A 61 12.02 6.18 -10.42
CA CYS A 61 11.61 4.79 -10.52
C CYS A 61 12.73 3.78 -10.25
N GLY A 62 12.34 2.54 -10.01
CA GLY A 62 13.23 1.41 -9.77
C GLY A 62 12.47 0.16 -9.34
N TYR A 63 13.15 -0.72 -8.61
CA TYR A 63 12.59 -1.98 -8.12
C TYR A 63 12.79 -2.14 -6.62
N PHE A 64 11.80 -2.73 -5.96
CA PHE A 64 11.91 -3.32 -4.64
C PHE A 64 12.17 -4.83 -4.79
N GLY A 65 13.03 -5.37 -3.95
CA GLY A 65 13.35 -6.80 -3.98
C GLY A 65 14.05 -7.29 -2.72
N LEU A 66 14.25 -8.60 -2.65
CA LEU A 66 15.02 -9.24 -1.58
C LEU A 66 16.46 -9.41 -2.05
N ASN A 67 17.41 -8.98 -1.21
CA ASN A 67 18.83 -9.25 -1.43
C ASN A 67 19.21 -10.67 -0.94
N ASP A 68 20.49 -11.05 -1.11
CA ASP A 68 21.02 -12.36 -0.68
C ASP A 68 20.85 -12.64 0.82
N ASP A 69 20.71 -11.60 1.65
CA ASP A 69 20.45 -11.68 3.09
C ASP A 69 18.94 -11.75 3.42
N ASN A 70 18.08 -11.88 2.40
CA ASN A 70 16.62 -11.89 2.50
C ASN A 70 16.05 -10.59 3.12
N GLN A 71 16.72 -9.47 2.87
CA GLN A 71 16.31 -8.14 3.29
C GLN A 71 15.61 -7.43 2.14
N LEU A 72 14.46 -6.82 2.44
CA LEU A 72 13.78 -5.95 1.49
C LEU A 72 14.60 -4.67 1.28
N VAL A 73 14.99 -4.43 0.04
CA VAL A 73 15.81 -3.29 -0.40
C VAL A 73 15.18 -2.66 -1.65
N ALA A 74 15.63 -1.45 -2.00
CA ALA A 74 15.28 -0.76 -3.23
C ALA A 74 16.53 -0.57 -4.09
N THR A 75 16.40 -0.66 -5.42
CA THR A 75 17.42 -0.16 -6.33
C THR A 75 17.57 1.36 -6.19
N ALA A 76 18.69 1.90 -6.65
CA ALA A 76 18.87 3.34 -6.69
C ALA A 76 17.79 3.99 -7.60
N PRO A 77 17.16 5.10 -7.18
CA PRO A 77 16.15 5.76 -8.01
C PRO A 77 16.74 6.26 -9.33
N THR A 78 16.20 5.76 -10.43
CA THR A 78 16.46 6.27 -11.78
C THR A 78 15.64 7.54 -11.97
N LYS A 79 16.24 8.56 -12.59
CA LYS A 79 15.57 9.84 -12.86
C LYS A 79 14.87 9.78 -14.21
N GLY A 80 13.55 9.97 -14.20
CA GLY A 80 12.72 10.11 -15.39
C GLY A 80 12.56 11.55 -15.86
N ASP A 81 11.46 11.80 -16.57
CA ASP A 81 10.93 13.13 -16.89
C ASP A 81 9.66 13.41 -16.06
N SER A 82 8.80 14.34 -16.47
CA SER A 82 7.59 14.71 -15.71
C SER A 82 6.42 13.72 -15.88
N GLU A 83 6.52 12.79 -16.84
CA GLU A 83 5.41 11.94 -17.29
C GLU A 83 5.82 10.47 -17.47
N SER A 84 7.11 10.17 -17.39
CA SER A 84 7.62 8.82 -17.55
C SER A 84 8.93 8.59 -16.80
N CYS A 85 9.14 7.33 -16.42
CA CYS A 85 10.40 6.87 -15.89
C CYS A 85 10.69 5.45 -16.36
N TYR A 86 11.92 5.22 -16.80
CA TYR A 86 12.41 3.90 -17.19
C TYR A 86 13.50 3.50 -16.21
N ALA A 87 13.24 2.46 -15.42
CA ALA A 87 14.17 1.98 -14.41
C ALA A 87 15.43 1.39 -15.07
N ASP A 88 16.60 1.63 -14.47
CA ASP A 88 17.81 0.88 -14.79
C ASP A 88 17.62 -0.62 -14.48
N GLU A 89 18.27 -1.48 -15.26
CA GLU A 89 18.25 -2.94 -15.08
C GLU A 89 18.68 -3.30 -13.64
N PRO A 90 17.84 -4.04 -12.89
CA PRO A 90 18.18 -4.42 -11.53
C PRO A 90 19.31 -5.47 -11.50
N PRO A 91 20.10 -5.53 -10.42
CA PRO A 91 21.12 -6.58 -10.28
C PRO A 91 20.48 -7.97 -10.33
N TYR A 92 21.11 -8.93 -11.03
CA TYR A 92 20.62 -10.32 -11.10
C TYR A 92 20.45 -11.03 -9.74
N SER A 93 21.14 -10.55 -8.70
CA SER A 93 21.02 -11.07 -7.34
C SER A 93 19.81 -10.52 -6.57
N LEU A 94 19.06 -9.59 -7.15
CA LEU A 94 17.86 -9.02 -6.54
C LEU A 94 16.65 -9.87 -6.94
N ASP A 95 16.00 -10.49 -5.97
CA ASP A 95 14.70 -11.14 -6.17
C ASP A 95 13.61 -10.07 -6.17
N ILE A 96 13.18 -9.65 -7.36
CA ILE A 96 12.24 -8.53 -7.55
C ILE A 96 10.87 -8.92 -6.98
N VAL A 97 10.33 -8.04 -6.15
CA VAL A 97 8.97 -8.20 -5.59
C VAL A 97 8.00 -7.13 -6.06
N ALA A 98 8.51 -5.96 -6.47
CA ALA A 98 7.69 -4.92 -7.08
C ALA A 98 8.54 -3.91 -7.87
N SER A 99 7.96 -3.28 -8.90
CA SER A 99 8.41 -2.01 -9.43
C SER A 99 8.03 -0.88 -8.46
N TYR A 100 8.67 0.28 -8.57
CA TYR A 100 8.20 1.50 -7.94
C TYR A 100 8.40 2.70 -8.85
N HIS A 101 7.51 3.68 -8.75
CA HIS A 101 7.81 5.03 -9.21
C HIS A 101 7.05 6.11 -8.42
N THR A 102 7.55 7.34 -8.46
CA THR A 102 6.77 8.53 -8.07
C THR A 102 6.21 9.16 -9.33
N HIS A 103 4.99 9.66 -9.27
CA HIS A 103 4.62 10.75 -10.18
C HIS A 103 5.42 12.01 -9.80
N ALA A 104 5.53 12.94 -10.75
CA ALA A 104 6.25 14.20 -10.61
C ALA A 104 5.54 15.17 -9.63
N GLY A 105 5.78 16.48 -9.75
CA GLY A 105 5.01 17.48 -9.01
C GLY A 105 3.55 17.53 -9.46
N HIS A 106 2.70 18.23 -8.71
CA HIS A 106 1.31 18.44 -9.13
C HIS A 106 1.25 19.13 -10.50
N SER A 107 0.34 18.65 -11.36
CA SER A 107 0.08 19.20 -12.69
C SER A 107 -1.41 19.37 -12.92
N TYR A 108 -1.80 20.52 -13.47
CA TYR A 108 -3.16 20.77 -13.97
C TYR A 108 -3.42 20.14 -15.34
N GLU A 109 -2.38 19.66 -16.02
CA GLU A 109 -2.47 19.09 -17.36
C GLU A 109 -2.66 17.57 -17.33
N TYR A 110 -2.30 16.92 -16.22
CA TYR A 110 -2.30 15.46 -16.09
C TYR A 110 -3.01 15.01 -14.83
N ASP A 111 -3.67 13.85 -14.90
CA ASP A 111 -4.28 13.22 -13.74
C ASP A 111 -3.25 12.49 -12.87
N SER A 112 -2.31 13.23 -12.29
CA SER A 112 -1.18 12.69 -11.54
C SER A 112 -1.56 12.03 -10.20
N GLU A 113 -2.85 11.89 -9.87
CA GLU A 113 -3.31 11.31 -8.59
C GLU A 113 -3.79 9.87 -8.67
N VAL A 114 -3.77 9.27 -9.87
CA VAL A 114 -4.07 7.85 -10.11
C VAL A 114 -3.04 7.28 -11.07
N PRO A 115 -2.66 5.99 -10.99
CA PRO A 115 -1.81 5.37 -12.00
C PRO A 115 -2.44 5.52 -13.38
N SER A 116 -1.61 5.71 -14.41
CA SER A 116 -2.03 5.65 -15.79
C SER A 116 -2.37 4.20 -16.20
N SER A 117 -3.09 4.06 -17.31
CA SER A 117 -3.32 2.78 -17.97
C SER A 117 -1.99 2.12 -18.35
N ASN A 118 -1.03 2.89 -18.85
CA ASN A 118 0.31 2.42 -19.20
C ASN A 118 1.07 1.88 -17.98
N ASP A 119 0.94 2.50 -16.80
CA ASP A 119 1.60 2.00 -15.59
C ASP A 119 1.14 0.58 -15.24
N LEU A 120 -0.20 0.39 -15.22
CA LEU A 120 -0.76 -0.91 -14.90
C LEU A 120 -0.50 -1.94 -16.02
N GLU A 121 -0.56 -1.55 -17.29
CA GLU A 121 -0.24 -2.42 -18.42
C GLU A 121 1.22 -2.86 -18.42
N ALA A 122 2.16 -1.97 -18.06
CA ALA A 122 3.58 -2.28 -17.95
C ALA A 122 3.83 -3.31 -16.84
N ASP A 123 3.30 -3.08 -15.64
CA ASP A 123 3.41 -4.02 -14.52
C ASP A 123 2.80 -5.39 -14.86
N ILE A 124 1.65 -5.43 -15.55
CA ILE A 124 1.04 -6.67 -16.06
C ILE A 124 1.97 -7.37 -17.06
N ALA A 125 2.51 -6.64 -18.03
CA ALA A 125 3.35 -7.20 -19.07
C ALA A 125 4.70 -7.73 -18.55
N GLU A 126 5.22 -7.11 -17.48
CA GLU A 126 6.42 -7.56 -16.79
C GLU A 126 6.15 -8.67 -15.77
N GLU A 127 4.88 -8.98 -15.49
CA GLU A 127 4.44 -9.90 -14.44
C GLU A 127 4.96 -9.50 -13.03
N VAL A 128 5.11 -8.20 -12.80
CA VAL A 128 5.66 -7.60 -11.58
C VAL A 128 4.63 -6.65 -10.97
N ASP A 129 4.35 -6.79 -9.67
CA ASP A 129 3.48 -5.82 -8.98
C ASP A 129 4.18 -4.44 -8.90
N GLY A 130 3.44 -3.34 -8.74
CA GLY A 130 4.02 -1.99 -8.75
C GLY A 130 3.52 -1.09 -7.63
N PHE A 131 4.38 -0.23 -7.10
CA PHE A 131 3.98 0.82 -6.16
C PHE A 131 4.15 2.21 -6.76
N ILE A 132 3.15 3.09 -6.55
CA ILE A 132 3.15 4.45 -7.07
C ILE A 132 2.87 5.45 -5.96
N SER A 133 3.66 6.52 -5.86
CA SER A 133 3.40 7.67 -4.98
C SER A 133 2.98 8.89 -5.79
N THR A 134 1.93 9.58 -5.37
CA THR A 134 1.34 10.73 -6.10
C THR A 134 1.66 12.09 -5.44
N PRO A 135 1.48 13.22 -6.13
CA PRO A 135 1.69 14.55 -5.55
C PRO A 135 0.85 14.82 -4.30
N GLY A 136 -0.39 14.34 -4.23
CA GLY A 136 -1.24 14.43 -3.03
C GLY A 136 -0.83 13.51 -1.88
N GLY A 137 0.30 12.80 -2.03
CA GLY A 137 0.87 11.88 -1.05
C GLY A 137 0.09 10.58 -0.91
N ARG A 138 -0.62 10.13 -1.96
CA ARG A 138 -1.29 8.81 -1.98
C ARG A 138 -0.30 7.73 -2.34
N ILE A 139 -0.54 6.50 -1.88
CA ILE A 139 0.15 5.31 -2.38
C ILE A 139 -0.84 4.39 -3.07
N TRP A 140 -0.48 4.03 -4.30
CA TRP A 140 -1.15 3.03 -5.11
C TRP A 140 -0.32 1.75 -5.20
N PHE A 141 -1.01 0.65 -5.40
CA PHE A 141 -0.43 -0.65 -5.69
C PHE A 141 -1.08 -1.25 -6.93
N ASN A 142 -0.29 -1.46 -7.97
CA ASN A 142 -0.67 -2.24 -9.14
C ASN A 142 -0.43 -3.71 -8.85
N SER A 143 -1.49 -4.51 -8.94
CA SER A 143 -1.40 -5.95 -8.83
C SER A 143 -1.42 -6.55 -10.24
N ALA A 144 -0.28 -6.99 -10.73
CA ALA A 144 -0.14 -7.55 -12.07
C ALA A 144 -1.01 -8.79 -12.24
N SER A 145 -0.94 -9.72 -11.29
CA SER A 145 -1.72 -10.97 -11.31
C SER A 145 -3.24 -10.78 -11.25
N ARG A 146 -3.72 -9.62 -10.78
CA ARG A 146 -5.14 -9.30 -10.65
C ARG A 146 -5.60 -8.24 -11.65
N GLU A 147 -4.68 -7.70 -12.45
CA GLU A 147 -4.90 -6.65 -13.45
C GLU A 147 -5.66 -5.44 -12.89
N ILE A 148 -5.31 -5.02 -11.67
CA ILE A 148 -5.95 -3.88 -10.98
C ILE A 148 -4.96 -2.99 -10.25
N ALA A 149 -5.20 -1.69 -10.29
CA ALA A 149 -4.62 -0.70 -9.39
C ALA A 149 -5.47 -0.58 -8.13
N ILE A 150 -4.86 -0.48 -6.96
CA ILE A 150 -5.50 -0.45 -5.64
C ILE A 150 -4.93 0.72 -4.83
N LEU A 151 -5.80 1.57 -4.29
CA LEU A 151 -5.39 2.63 -3.37
C LEU A 151 -5.06 2.02 -2.01
N ILE A 152 -3.79 2.01 -1.64
CA ILE A 152 -3.31 1.49 -0.35
C ILE A 152 -3.59 2.49 0.77
N CYS A 153 -3.26 3.76 0.53
CA CYS A 153 -3.53 4.85 1.45
C CYS A 153 -3.80 6.15 0.68
N GLY A 154 -4.71 6.95 1.23
CA GLY A 154 -5.13 8.23 0.65
C GLY A 154 -4.12 9.35 0.86
N ARG A 155 -4.60 10.59 0.77
CA ARG A 155 -3.77 11.81 0.88
C ARG A 155 -2.90 11.82 2.13
N ASN A 156 -1.74 12.45 2.02
CA ASN A 156 -0.77 12.63 3.11
C ASN A 156 -0.28 11.30 3.74
N CYS A 157 -0.31 10.20 3.00
CA CYS A 157 0.35 8.97 3.39
C CYS A 157 1.88 9.10 3.25
N THR A 158 2.30 9.83 2.22
CA THR A 158 3.68 10.32 2.02
C THR A 158 3.71 11.84 1.94
N VAL A 159 4.91 12.41 1.80
CA VAL A 159 5.09 13.85 1.58
C VAL A 159 4.28 14.29 0.36
N SER A 160 3.34 15.19 0.61
CA SER A 160 2.52 15.82 -0.41
C SER A 160 3.21 17.07 -0.97
N ASP A 161 2.97 17.34 -2.24
CA ASP A 161 3.27 18.60 -2.89
C ASP A 161 2.50 19.74 -2.21
N SER A 162 3.18 20.86 -1.95
CA SER A 162 2.53 22.06 -1.40
C SER A 162 1.54 22.68 -2.38
N ASP A 163 1.76 22.44 -3.68
CA ASP A 163 0.95 22.99 -4.76
C ASP A 163 -0.22 22.07 -5.11
N TYR A 164 -0.36 20.91 -4.44
CA TYR A 164 -1.48 20.00 -4.65
C TYR A 164 -2.84 20.67 -4.42
N ASP A 165 -3.67 20.70 -5.46
CA ASP A 165 -5.05 21.18 -5.40
C ASP A 165 -6.08 20.02 -5.35
N PRO A 166 -6.81 19.82 -4.23
CA PRO A 166 -7.85 18.80 -4.17
C PRO A 166 -9.05 19.08 -5.07
N ASP A 167 -9.28 20.31 -5.49
CA ASP A 167 -10.41 20.69 -6.35
C ASP A 167 -10.12 20.41 -7.84
N ASP A 168 -8.84 20.25 -8.20
CA ASP A 168 -8.40 19.87 -9.56
C ASP A 168 -8.47 18.34 -9.79
N THR A 169 -8.57 17.56 -8.71
CA THR A 169 -8.64 16.10 -8.80
C THR A 169 -10.09 15.61 -8.96
N LYS A 170 -10.44 14.94 -10.07
CA LYS A 170 -11.73 14.24 -10.18
C LYS A 170 -11.86 13.14 -9.14
N SER A 171 -13.10 12.75 -8.79
CA SER A 171 -13.36 11.72 -7.79
C SER A 171 -12.51 10.45 -7.99
N ILE A 172 -11.73 10.09 -6.96
CA ILE A 172 -10.85 8.91 -6.96
C ILE A 172 -11.58 7.73 -6.34
N ARG A 173 -11.54 6.58 -7.01
CA ARG A 173 -12.03 5.29 -6.50
C ARG A 173 -10.89 4.55 -5.79
N ASN A 174 -11.20 3.59 -4.93
CA ASN A 174 -10.15 2.80 -4.25
C ASN A 174 -9.50 1.71 -5.14
N ARG A 175 -10.00 1.54 -6.37
CA ARG A 175 -9.47 0.58 -7.34
C ARG A 175 -9.81 0.97 -8.76
N TYR A 176 -8.96 0.57 -9.70
CA TYR A 176 -9.17 0.70 -11.13
C TYR A 176 -8.71 -0.56 -11.87
N THR A 177 -9.44 -0.95 -12.91
CA THR A 177 -8.93 -1.86 -13.96
C THR A 177 -8.28 -1.04 -15.07
N VAL A 178 -7.48 -1.65 -15.94
CA VAL A 178 -6.91 -1.00 -17.14
C VAL A 178 -7.98 -0.22 -17.93
N ASP A 179 -9.08 -0.88 -18.31
CA ASP A 179 -10.22 -0.26 -18.98
C ASP A 179 -10.80 0.97 -18.26
N GLN A 180 -10.75 1.01 -16.93
CA GLN A 180 -11.24 2.14 -16.15
C GLN A 180 -10.24 3.30 -16.13
N LEU A 181 -8.94 3.01 -16.16
CA LEU A 181 -7.89 4.02 -16.31
C LEU A 181 -7.94 4.63 -17.71
N VAL A 182 -7.99 3.81 -18.77
CA VAL A 182 -8.14 4.28 -20.16
C VAL A 182 -9.34 5.22 -20.33
N ARG A 183 -10.50 4.86 -19.75
CA ARG A 183 -11.68 5.73 -19.80
C ARG A 183 -11.51 7.03 -19.02
N ARG A 184 -10.78 7.00 -17.91
CA ARG A 184 -10.54 8.16 -17.05
C ARG A 184 -9.58 9.15 -17.71
N GLU A 185 -8.55 8.66 -18.37
CA GLU A 185 -7.60 9.47 -19.12
C GLU A 185 -8.28 10.27 -20.24
N GLN A 186 -9.30 9.71 -20.90
CA GLN A 186 -10.09 10.41 -21.92
C GLN A 186 -10.92 11.59 -21.38
N GLU A 187 -11.00 11.76 -20.07
CA GLU A 187 -11.71 12.87 -19.45
C GLU A 187 -10.80 14.10 -19.21
N TYR A 188 -9.47 13.96 -19.33
CA TYR A 188 -8.47 15.02 -19.18
C TYR A 188 -7.94 15.43 -20.57
#